data_AF-A0A1C6BRC9-F1
#
_entry.id   AF-A0A1C6BRC9-F1
#
_cell.length_a   1.000
_cell.length_b   1.000
_cell.length_c   1.000
_cell.angle_alpha   90.00
_cell.angle_beta   90.00
_cell.angle_gamma   90.00
#
_symmetry.space_group_name_H-M   'P 1'
#
loop_
_entity.id
_entity.type
_entity.pdbx_description
1 polymer ?
#
loop_
_entity_poly.entity_id
_entity_poly.type
_entity_poly.pdbx_seq_one_letter_code
_entity_poly.pdbx_strand_id
1 'polypeptide(L)' 'MIKEYGIKDWNSFIQTINGLTWSLARELGPSNIRVNAVAPGITKTDMVAALPEQVIAPLIKMIPLKLF' A
#
# COMPACT_ATOMS: atom_id res chain seq x y z
N MET A 1 12.79 -5.51 -7.79
CA MET A 1 12.80 -4.18 -8.44
C MET A 1 12.76 -3.01 -7.45
N ILE A 2 11.87 -2.95 -6.45
CA ILE A 2 11.85 -1.82 -5.48
C ILE A 2 12.83 -2.02 -4.29
N LYS A 3 13.33 -3.25 -4.08
CA LYS A 3 14.26 -3.60 -2.99
C LYS A 3 15.58 -2.81 -3.00
N GLU A 4 16.06 -2.35 -4.16
CA GLU A 4 17.30 -1.55 -4.28
C GLU A 4 17.16 -0.12 -3.77
N TYR A 5 15.93 0.41 -3.65
CA TYR A 5 15.66 1.78 -3.19
C TYR A 5 15.31 1.86 -1.69
N GLY A 6 15.72 0.86 -0.90
CA GLY A 6 15.57 0.86 0.57
C GLY A 6 14.23 0.35 1.12
N ILE A 7 13.25 0.03 0.27
CA ILE A 7 12.01 -0.64 0.67
C ILE A 7 12.28 -2.14 0.73
N LYS A 8 12.86 -2.60 1.85
CA LYS A 8 13.33 -3.98 1.98
C LYS A 8 12.20 -5.01 2.09
N ASP A 9 11.03 -4.65 2.65
CA ASP A 9 9.88 -5.56 2.80
C ASP A 9 8.50 -4.85 2.80
N TRP A 10 8.08 -4.31 1.66
CA TRP A 10 6.74 -3.70 1.48
C TRP A 10 5.58 -4.60 1.90
N ASN A 11 5.67 -5.90 1.56
CA ASN A 11 4.62 -6.87 1.85
C ASN A 11 4.48 -7.17 3.35
N SER A 12 5.57 -7.06 4.12
CA SER A 12 5.54 -7.29 5.57
C SER A 12 4.68 -6.22 6.25
N PHE A 13 4.89 -4.96 5.90
CA PHE A 13 4.12 -3.84 6.45
C PHE A 13 2.62 -3.96 6.16
N ILE A 14 2.24 -4.31 4.93
CA ILE A 14 0.83 -4.51 4.58
C ILE A 14 0.19 -5.60 5.44
N GLN A 15 0.89 -6.72 5.62
CA GLN A 15 0.39 -7.82 6.46
C GLN A 15 0.24 -7.41 7.92
N THR A 16 1.21 -6.69 8.47
CA THR A 16 1.15 -6.17 9.84
C THR A 16 -0.05 -5.26 10.05
N ILE A 17 -0.28 -4.30 9.16
CA ILE A 17 -1.42 -3.38 9.26
C ILE A 17 -2.75 -4.11 9.10
N ASN A 18 -2.83 -5.11 8.22
CA ASN A 18 -4.05 -5.92 8.07
C ASN A 18 -4.35 -6.74 9.34
N GLY A 19 -3.34 -7.36 9.94
CA GLY A 19 -3.49 -8.07 11.22
C GLY A 19 -3.92 -7.14 12.35
N LEU A 20 -3.31 -5.96 12.44
CA LEU A 20 -3.69 -4.93 13.41
C LEU A 20 -5.15 -4.49 13.23
N THR A 21 -5.56 -4.26 11.97
CA THR A 21 -6.94 -3.85 11.63
C THR A 21 -7.94 -4.89 12.13
N TRP A 22 -7.66 -6.18 11.93
CA TRP A 22 -8.52 -7.27 12.41
C TRP A 22 -8.59 -7.34 13.94
N SER A 23 -7.45 -7.19 14.62
CA SER A 23 -7.40 -7.18 16.08
C SER A 23 -8.22 -6.04 16.66
N LEU A 24 -8.00 -4.82 16.18
CA LEU A 24 -8.69 -3.62 16.67
C LEU A 24 -10.18 -3.62 16.33
N ALA A 25 -10.57 -4.14 15.16
CA ALA A 25 -11.98 -4.26 14.81
C ALA A 25 -12.75 -5.16 15.80
N ARG A 26 -12.11 -6.22 16.31
CA ARG A 26 -12.70 -7.13 17.31
C ARG A 26 -12.73 -6.50 18.70
N GLU A 27 -11.67 -5.81 19.09
CA GLU A 27 -11.54 -5.19 20.42
C GLU A 27 -12.46 -3.98 20.59
N LEU A 28 -12.58 -3.15 19.54
CA LEU A 28 -13.32 -1.88 19.60
C LEU A 28 -14.78 -1.99 19.12
N GLY A 29 -15.15 -3.14 18.55
CA GLY A 29 -16.52 -3.43 18.11
C GLY A 29 -17.59 -3.24 19.20
N PRO A 30 -17.39 -3.72 20.44
CA PRO A 30 -18.33 -3.48 21.54
C PRO A 30 -18.53 -2.00 21.89
N SER A 31 -17.53 -1.16 21.61
CA SER A 31 -17.61 0.30 21.77
C SER A 31 -18.22 1.01 20.57
N ASN A 32 -18.80 0.27 19.61
CA ASN A 32 -19.39 0.77 18.37
C ASN A 32 -18.39 1.52 17.47
N ILE A 33 -17.11 1.12 17.48
CA ILE A 33 -16.06 1.69 16.63
C ILE A 33 -15.69 0.70 15.53
N ARG A 34 -15.70 1.16 14.28
CA ARG A 34 -15.31 0.36 13.11
C ARG A 34 -13.86 0.67 12.72
N VAL A 35 -13.09 -0.37 12.45
CA VAL A 35 -11.70 -0.24 11.98
C VAL A 35 -11.56 -0.92 10.62
N ASN A 36 -11.04 -0.20 9.64
CA ASN A 36 -10.82 -0.69 8.28
C ASN A 36 -9.48 -0.17 7.77
N ALA A 37 -8.87 -0.90 6.84
CA ALA A 37 -7.65 -0.49 6.16
C ALA A 37 -7.84 -0.49 4.64
N VAL A 38 -7.09 0.38 3.96
CA VAL A 38 -7.05 0.48 2.50
C VAL A 38 -5.60 0.30 2.07
N ALA A 39 -5.37 -0.62 1.12
CA ALA A 39 -4.06 -0.88 0.54
C ALA A 39 -4.05 -0.38 -0.92
N PRO A 40 -3.76 0.92 -1.15
CA PRO A 40 -3.71 1.45 -2.50
C PRO A 40 -2.50 0.90 -3.26
N GLY A 41 -2.69 0.72 -4.58
CA GLY A 41 -1.58 0.53 -5.50
C GLY A 41 -0.80 1.82 -5.74
N ILE A 42 0.06 1.82 -6.76
CA ILE A 42 0.74 3.06 -7.18
C ILE A 42 -0.33 4.12 -7.50
N THR A 43 -0.22 5.27 -6.87
CA THR A 43 -1.21 6.36 -6.96
C THR A 43 -0.51 7.63 -7.39
N LYS A 44 -1.19 8.44 -8.23
CA LYS A 44 -0.64 9.71 -8.71
C LYS A 44 -0.63 10.76 -7.58
N THR A 45 0.49 10.83 -6.87
CA THR A 45 0.77 11.81 -5.82
C THR A 45 2.12 12.48 -6.07
N ASP A 46 2.38 13.62 -5.42
CA ASP A 46 3.64 14.35 -5.58
C ASP A 46 4.87 13.50 -5.22
N MET A 47 4.74 12.64 -4.20
CA MET A 47 5.77 11.67 -3.81
C MET A 47 6.11 10.71 -4.95
N VAL A 48 5.09 10.22 -5.67
CA VAL A 48 5.29 9.31 -6.80
C VAL A 48 5.83 10.08 -8.00
N ALA A 49 5.38 11.31 -8.25
CA ALA A 49 5.88 12.13 -9.36
C ALA A 49 7.39 12.47 -9.24
N ALA A 50 7.94 12.44 -8.03
CA ALA A 50 9.37 12.65 -7.78
C ALA A 50 10.26 11.42 -8.09
N LEU A 51 9.67 10.25 -8.34
CA LEU A 51 10.43 9.03 -8.64
C LEU A 51 10.90 8.99 -10.10
N PRO A 52 12.08 8.42 -10.39
CA PRO A 52 12.56 8.28 -11.76
C PRO A 52 11.62 7.41 -12.63
N GLU A 53 11.45 7.81 -13.89
CA GLU A 53 10.55 7.14 -14.84
C GLU A 53 10.90 5.66 -15.05
N GLN A 54 12.18 5.32 -14.98
CA GLN A 54 12.68 3.95 -15.13
C GLN A 54 12.15 2.99 -14.05
N VAL A 55 11.75 3.54 -12.88
CA VAL A 55 11.18 2.77 -11.77
C VAL A 55 9.66 2.63 -11.93
N ILE A 56 8.97 3.70 -12.35
CA ILE A 56 7.51 3.74 -12.40
C ILE A 56 6.95 3.07 -13.66
N ALA A 57 7.55 3.29 -14.83
CA ALA A 57 7.00 2.81 -16.09
C ALA A 57 6.79 1.28 -16.14
N PRO A 58 7.70 0.43 -15.61
CA PRO A 58 7.47 -1.01 -15.51
C PRO A 58 6.30 -1.37 -14.58
N LEU A 59 6.12 -0.63 -13.49
CA LEU A 59 5.04 -0.86 -12.52
C LEU A 59 3.68 -0.50 -13.13
N ILE A 60 3.58 0.63 -13.83
CA ILE A 60 2.35 1.04 -14.54
C ILE A 60 1.95 -0.03 -15.57
N LYS A 61 2.92 -0.55 -16.33
CA LYS A 61 2.66 -1.57 -17.37
C LYS A 61 2.07 -2.87 -16.79
N MET A 62 2.33 -3.17 -15.52
CA MET A 62 1.75 -4.34 -14.84
C MET A 62 0.30 -4.11 -14.38
N ILE A 63 -0.20 -2.87 -14.33
CA ILE A 63 -1.56 -2.55 -13.88
C ILE A 63 -2.55 -2.83 -15.03
N PRO A 64 -3.46 -3.83 -14.90
CA PRO A 64 -4.34 -4.23 -16.00
C PRO A 64 -5.30 -3.11 -16.44
N LEU A 65 -5.73 -2.28 -15.50
CA LEU A 65 -6.65 -1.17 -15.74
C LEU A 65 -5.98 0.01 -16.46
N LYS A 66 -4.65 0.00 -16.62
CA LYS A 66 -3.86 1.09 -17.25
C LYS A 66 -4.20 2.48 -16.69
N LEU A 67 -4.60 2.54 -15.42
CA LEU A 67 -4.91 3.78 -14.74
C LEU A 67 -3.59 4.41 -14.30
N PHE A 68 -3.07 5.34 -15.10
CA PHE A 68 -2.00 6.27 -14.73
C PHE A 68 -1.98 7.49 -15.66
#